data_AF-A0A7C1Y1H4-F1
#
_entry.id   AF-A0A7C1Y1H4-F1
#
_cell.length_a   1.000
_cell.length_b   1.000
_cell.length_c   1.000
_cell.angle_alpha   90.00
_cell.angle_beta   90.00
_cell.angle_gamma   90.00
#
_symmetry.space_group_name_H-M   'P 1'
#
loop_
_entity.id
_entity.type
_entity.pdbx_description
1 polymer ?
#
loop_
_entity_poly.entity_id
_entity_poly.type
_entity_poly.pdbx_seq_one_letter_code
_entity_poly.pdbx_strand_id
1 'polypeptide(L)'
;MPIYTRTTGWCWFNSPFFLNSFDIGGKKYSSVLEQTVIDLHAESNGRIPKGICAICLQLGARDSGSSSNNCWVNLYRDPSSLYVLQRNIGTYNGVGPALPDNTWSQEQGIVPCDGDGNISFRCVASGTETLDISIIAVGFAEK
;
A
#
# COMPACT_ATOMS: atom_id res chain seq x y z
N MET A 1 13.70 21.75 -2.42
CA MET A 1 13.08 21.02 -1.30
C MET A 1 11.57 21.27 -1.36
N PRO A 2 10.70 20.27 -1.17
CA PRO A 2 9.28 20.53 -1.01
C PRO A 2 9.07 21.22 0.34
N ILE A 3 8.36 22.34 0.35
CA ILE A 3 8.01 23.07 1.57
C ILE A 3 6.71 22.47 2.11
N TYR A 4 6.80 21.76 3.23
CA TYR A 4 5.65 21.43 4.07
C TYR A 4 5.73 22.28 5.34
N THR A 5 4.64 22.91 5.74
CA THR A 5 4.55 23.61 7.02
C THR A 5 4.48 22.60 8.14
N ARG A 6 5.52 22.56 8.99
CA ARG A 6 5.51 21.79 10.25
C ARG A 6 4.50 22.38 11.22
N THR A 7 3.30 21.83 11.20
CA THR A 7 2.33 21.90 12.29
C THR A 7 2.27 20.53 12.94
N THR A 8 2.43 20.46 14.27
CA THR A 8 2.21 19.24 15.06
C THR A 8 0.84 18.65 14.73
N GLY A 9 0.81 17.56 13.96
CA GLY A 9 -0.39 17.04 13.32
C GLY A 9 -0.13 16.49 11.91
N TRP A 10 -1.11 16.67 11.01
CA TRP A 10 -1.10 16.16 9.64
C TRP A 10 -0.42 17.12 8.65
N CYS A 11 0.52 16.58 7.88
CA CYS A 11 1.17 17.21 6.74
C CYS A 11 0.60 16.62 5.44
N TRP A 12 0.04 17.48 4.58
CA TRP A 12 -0.56 17.06 3.30
C TRP A 12 0.36 17.35 2.11
N PHE A 13 0.35 16.46 1.11
CA PHE A 13 1.10 16.66 -0.12
C PHE A 13 0.30 17.52 -1.11
N ASN A 14 0.85 18.67 -1.50
CA ASN A 14 0.28 19.52 -2.57
C ASN A 14 0.05 18.78 -3.90
N SER A 15 0.83 17.73 -4.14
CA SER A 15 0.58 16.74 -5.18
C SER A 15 0.86 15.35 -4.60
N PRO A 16 -0.19 14.52 -4.39
CA PRO A 16 -0.05 13.10 -4.10
C PRO A 16 0.79 12.40 -5.16
N PHE A 17 1.48 11.33 -4.77
CA PHE A 17 2.47 10.69 -5.63
C PHE A 17 2.60 9.20 -5.35
N PHE A 18 2.96 8.42 -6.37
CA PHE A 18 3.28 7.00 -6.19
C PHE A 18 4.57 6.81 -5.40
N LEU A 19 4.60 5.81 -4.52
CA LEU A 19 5.85 5.26 -4.01
C LEU A 19 6.62 4.58 -5.15
N ASN A 20 7.95 4.71 -5.17
CA ASN A 20 8.81 4.35 -6.31
C ASN A 20 8.62 2.91 -6.81
N SER A 21 8.48 1.94 -5.90
CA SER A 21 8.29 0.51 -6.22
C SER A 21 6.82 0.12 -6.41
N PHE A 22 5.89 1.05 -6.21
CA PHE A 22 4.44 0.83 -6.17
C PHE A 22 3.70 1.89 -7.02
N ASP A 23 4.05 1.99 -8.30
CA ASP A 23 3.36 2.80 -9.31
C ASP A 23 2.51 1.94 -10.27
N ILE A 24 1.67 2.59 -11.09
CA ILE A 24 0.78 1.88 -12.01
C ILE A 24 1.60 1.33 -13.18
N GLY A 25 1.74 -0.01 -13.24
CA GLY A 25 2.59 -0.68 -14.23
C GLY A 25 4.04 -0.88 -13.78
N GLY A 26 4.30 -0.68 -12.48
CA GLY A 26 5.59 -0.92 -11.85
C GLY A 26 5.90 -2.38 -11.59
N LYS A 27 6.44 -2.64 -10.40
CA LYS A 27 6.80 -4.00 -9.97
C LYS A 27 5.55 -4.86 -9.80
N LYS A 28 5.57 -6.03 -10.43
CA LYS A 28 4.61 -7.11 -10.13
C LYS A 28 5.13 -8.02 -9.03
N TYR A 29 4.20 -8.61 -8.31
CA TYR A 29 4.47 -9.43 -7.13
C TYR A 29 3.86 -10.82 -7.29
N SER A 30 4.63 -11.82 -6.88
CA SER A 30 4.09 -13.12 -6.47
C SER A 30 3.51 -12.99 -5.05
N SER A 31 2.83 -14.03 -4.55
CA SER A 31 2.35 -14.05 -3.16
C SER A 31 3.47 -13.84 -2.14
N VAL A 32 3.31 -12.87 -1.26
CA VAL A 32 4.22 -12.52 -0.16
C VAL A 32 3.46 -12.74 1.16
N LEU A 33 3.64 -13.93 1.75
CA LEU A 33 2.87 -14.37 2.91
C LEU A 33 3.46 -13.92 4.26
N GLU A 34 4.75 -13.58 4.30
CA GLU A 34 5.44 -12.95 5.43
C GLU A 34 5.42 -11.42 5.27
N GLN A 35 5.34 -10.64 6.36
CA GLN A 35 5.33 -9.17 6.24
C GLN A 35 6.66 -8.68 5.67
N THR A 36 6.60 -7.96 4.55
CA THR A 36 7.74 -7.21 4.01
C THR A 36 7.61 -5.74 4.39
N VAL A 37 8.69 -5.15 4.92
CA VAL A 37 8.74 -3.73 5.31
C VAL A 37 8.88 -2.83 4.07
N ILE A 38 8.17 -1.71 4.06
CA ILE A 38 8.24 -0.63 3.07
C ILE A 38 8.93 0.56 3.77
N ASP A 39 10.20 0.85 3.44
CA ASP A 39 10.87 2.07 3.91
C ASP A 39 10.24 3.28 3.19
N LEU A 40 9.29 3.95 3.85
CA LEU A 40 8.54 5.06 3.27
C LEU A 40 9.43 6.28 2.96
N HIS A 41 10.58 6.41 3.63
CA HIS A 41 11.53 7.46 3.33
C HIS A 41 12.28 7.16 2.03
N ALA A 42 12.78 5.93 1.84
CA ALA A 42 13.45 5.50 0.62
C ALA A 42 12.48 5.49 -0.58
N GLU A 43 11.31 4.88 -0.41
CA GLU A 43 10.25 4.77 -1.43
C GLU A 43 9.67 6.11 -1.88
N SER A 44 9.91 7.19 -1.13
CA SER A 44 9.48 8.55 -1.48
C SER A 44 10.63 9.49 -1.88
N ASN A 45 11.85 8.97 -2.05
CA ASN A 45 13.08 9.76 -2.27
C ASN A 45 13.26 10.87 -1.21
N GLY A 46 12.96 10.54 0.05
CA GLY A 46 13.06 11.43 1.21
C GLY A 46 11.94 12.46 1.37
N ARG A 47 10.86 12.40 0.57
CA ARG A 47 9.70 13.30 0.72
C ARG A 47 8.89 13.01 1.98
N ILE A 48 8.86 11.76 2.44
CA ILE A 48 8.32 11.35 3.74
C ILE A 48 9.48 11.31 4.75
N PRO A 49 9.41 12.05 5.88
CA PRO A 49 10.41 11.96 6.94
C PRO A 49 10.43 10.58 7.61
N LYS A 50 11.57 10.18 8.15
CA LYS A 50 11.63 9.03 9.09
C LYS A 50 10.94 9.38 10.40
N GLY A 51 10.40 8.37 11.08
CA GLY A 51 9.80 8.48 12.40
C GLY A 51 8.40 9.08 12.45
N ILE A 52 7.71 9.25 11.32
CA ILE A 52 6.29 9.61 11.25
C ILE A 52 5.42 8.60 12.03
N CYS A 53 4.25 9.02 12.52
CA CYS A 53 3.36 8.14 13.29
C CYS A 53 2.28 7.44 12.45
N ALA A 54 1.91 8.01 11.30
CA ALA A 54 0.98 7.43 10.34
C ALA A 54 1.14 8.02 8.94
N ILE A 55 0.71 7.29 7.92
CA ILE A 55 0.59 7.73 6.53
C ILE A 55 -0.87 7.65 6.07
N CYS A 56 -1.35 8.67 5.36
CA CYS A 56 -2.60 8.66 4.62
C CYS A 56 -2.29 8.38 3.14
N LEU A 57 -2.90 7.33 2.59
CA LEU A 57 -2.59 6.81 1.26
C LEU A 57 -3.81 6.23 0.54
N GLN A 58 -3.68 6.07 -0.77
CA GLN A 58 -4.53 5.21 -1.58
C GLN A 58 -3.76 3.94 -1.94
N LEU A 59 -4.35 2.78 -1.68
CA LEU A 59 -3.84 1.45 -2.04
C LEU A 59 -4.64 0.93 -3.24
N GLY A 60 -4.01 0.89 -4.41
CA GLY A 60 -4.54 0.27 -5.61
C GLY A 60 -3.95 -1.11 -5.84
N ALA A 61 -4.73 -2.04 -6.39
CA ALA A 61 -4.21 -3.30 -6.90
C ALA A 61 -5.05 -3.87 -8.06
N ARG A 62 -4.41 -4.70 -8.89
CA ARG A 62 -5.04 -5.58 -9.89
C ARG A 62 -4.25 -6.89 -9.99
N ASP A 63 -4.90 -7.96 -10.43
CA ASP A 63 -4.25 -9.26 -10.64
C ASP A 63 -4.77 -9.88 -11.95
N SER A 64 -3.93 -10.66 -12.67
CA SER A 64 -4.28 -11.23 -13.97
C SER A 64 -5.14 -12.50 -13.93
N GLY A 65 -5.46 -13.03 -12.74
CA GLY A 65 -6.36 -14.17 -12.54
C GLY A 65 -7.41 -13.91 -11.44
N SER A 66 -7.70 -12.65 -11.14
CA SER A 66 -8.66 -12.25 -10.10
C SER A 66 -10.07 -12.78 -10.32
N SER A 67 -10.49 -13.02 -11.57
CA SER A 67 -11.81 -13.54 -11.93
C SER A 67 -12.11 -14.92 -11.32
N SER A 68 -11.07 -15.68 -10.96
CA SER A 68 -11.16 -17.10 -10.59
C SER A 68 -10.36 -17.48 -9.34
N ASN A 69 -9.57 -16.55 -8.77
CA ASN A 69 -8.70 -16.79 -7.61
C ASN A 69 -8.99 -15.79 -6.47
N ASN A 70 -8.47 -16.07 -5.27
CA ASN A 70 -8.50 -15.12 -4.15
C ASN A 70 -7.20 -14.31 -4.16
N CYS A 71 -7.26 -13.05 -4.59
CA CYS A 71 -6.10 -12.18 -4.76
C CYS A 71 -6.29 -10.90 -3.94
N TRP A 72 -5.30 -10.53 -3.13
CA TRP A 72 -5.41 -9.41 -2.20
C TRP A 72 -4.05 -8.83 -1.81
N VAL A 73 -4.06 -7.59 -1.35
CA VAL A 73 -2.93 -6.91 -0.70
C VAL A 73 -3.39 -6.27 0.61
N ASN A 74 -2.59 -6.45 1.66
CA ASN A 74 -2.84 -5.93 3.00
C ASN A 74 -1.67 -5.06 3.45
N LEU A 75 -1.98 -3.93 4.07
CA LEU A 75 -1.03 -3.03 4.75
C LEU A 75 -1.21 -3.10 6.26
N TYR A 76 -0.08 -3.02 6.95
CA TYR A 76 0.08 -3.20 8.37
C TYR A 76 0.99 -2.11 8.93
N ARG A 77 0.86 -1.84 10.22
CA ARG A 77 1.82 -1.01 10.95
C ARG A 77 3.20 -1.65 10.96
N ASP A 78 3.27 -2.89 11.43
CA ASP A 78 4.50 -3.65 11.66
C ASP A 78 4.23 -5.16 11.53
N PRO A 79 5.27 -6.02 11.57
CA PRO A 79 5.12 -7.48 11.45
C PRO A 79 4.33 -8.19 12.56
N SER A 80 4.00 -7.55 13.68
CA SER A 80 3.20 -8.16 14.77
C SER A 80 1.75 -7.67 14.80
N SER A 81 1.41 -6.65 14.01
CA SER A 81 0.09 -6.04 13.96
C SER A 81 -0.92 -6.80 13.10
N LEU A 82 -2.21 -6.59 13.40
CA LEU A 82 -3.31 -6.90 12.48
C LEU A 82 -3.26 -5.98 11.25
N TYR A 83 -3.91 -6.39 10.15
CA TYR A 83 -4.02 -5.54 8.96
C TYR A 83 -4.86 -4.31 9.28
N VAL A 84 -4.46 -3.16 8.72
CA VAL A 84 -5.15 -1.88 8.91
C VAL A 84 -5.87 -1.46 7.63
N LEU A 85 -5.27 -1.74 6.48
CA LEU A 85 -5.89 -1.52 5.18
C LEU A 85 -5.78 -2.80 4.34
N GLN A 86 -6.87 -3.18 3.69
CA GLN A 86 -6.92 -4.36 2.82
C GLN A 86 -7.58 -3.97 1.50
N ARG A 87 -7.05 -4.46 0.39
CA ARG A 87 -7.71 -4.38 -0.92
C ARG A 87 -7.74 -5.77 -1.55
N ASN A 88 -8.91 -6.41 -1.47
CA ASN A 88 -9.21 -7.65 -2.17
C ASN A 88 -9.68 -7.33 -3.60
N ILE A 89 -9.22 -8.14 -4.55
CA ILE A 89 -9.43 -7.97 -6.00
C ILE A 89 -10.15 -9.22 -6.56
N GLY A 90 -9.94 -10.39 -5.94
CA GLY A 90 -10.49 -11.67 -6.36
C GLY A 90 -11.68 -12.13 -5.51
N THR A 91 -12.04 -13.42 -5.62
CA THR A 91 -13.11 -14.00 -4.78
C THR A 91 -12.58 -14.34 -3.39
N TYR A 92 -13.24 -13.87 -2.32
CA TYR A 92 -12.94 -14.36 -0.98
C TYR A 92 -13.78 -15.62 -0.71
N ASN A 93 -13.15 -16.79 -0.71
CA ASN A 93 -13.80 -18.09 -0.50
C ASN A 93 -15.00 -18.36 -1.44
N GLY A 94 -14.92 -17.89 -2.70
CA GLY A 94 -16.01 -18.00 -3.67
C GLY A 94 -17.22 -17.08 -3.43
N VAL A 95 -17.12 -16.14 -2.48
CA VAL A 95 -18.17 -15.17 -2.16
C VAL A 95 -17.73 -13.75 -2.52
N GLY A 96 -18.63 -13.01 -3.18
CA GLY A 96 -18.41 -11.65 -3.66
C GLY A 96 -18.05 -11.60 -5.16
N PRO A 97 -18.31 -10.46 -5.84
CA PRO A 97 -17.91 -10.29 -7.23
C PRO A 97 -16.39 -10.14 -7.30
N ALA A 98 -15.71 -11.21 -7.73
CA ALA A 98 -14.35 -11.06 -8.24
C ALA A 98 -14.32 -10.02 -9.35
N LEU A 99 -13.29 -9.20 -9.37
CA LEU A 99 -13.09 -8.26 -10.45
C LEU A 99 -12.59 -9.01 -11.69
N PRO A 100 -13.01 -8.59 -12.90
CA PRO A 100 -12.44 -9.14 -14.14
C PRO A 100 -10.92 -8.99 -14.14
N ASP A 101 -10.23 -9.95 -14.73
CA ASP A 101 -8.76 -10.00 -14.73
C ASP A 101 -8.14 -8.67 -15.20
N ASN A 102 -7.09 -8.23 -14.52
CA ASN A 102 -6.37 -6.97 -14.74
C ASN A 102 -7.16 -5.68 -14.43
N THR A 103 -8.33 -5.77 -13.79
CA THR A 103 -9.11 -4.61 -13.33
C THR A 103 -8.50 -4.00 -12.07
N TRP A 104 -8.22 -2.69 -12.10
CA TRP A 104 -7.78 -1.94 -10.92
C TRP A 104 -8.92 -1.69 -9.93
N SER A 105 -8.62 -1.87 -8.65
CA SER A 105 -9.47 -1.49 -7.52
C SER A 105 -8.67 -0.78 -6.45
N GLN A 106 -9.27 0.20 -5.78
CA GLN A 106 -8.57 1.17 -4.93
C GLN A 106 -9.26 1.33 -3.58
N GLU A 107 -8.49 1.27 -2.49
CA GLU A 107 -8.88 1.65 -1.14
C GLU A 107 -8.19 2.95 -0.74
N GLN A 108 -8.80 3.74 0.14
CA GLN A 108 -8.14 4.88 0.79
C GLN A 108 -8.16 4.70 2.31
N GLY A 109 -7.08 5.09 2.99
CA GLY A 109 -7.03 4.96 4.44
C GLY A 109 -5.80 5.56 5.11
N ILE A 110 -5.77 5.42 6.43
CA ILE A 110 -4.66 5.81 7.28
C ILE A 110 -4.02 4.54 7.83
N VAL A 111 -2.73 4.38 7.60
CA VAL A 111 -1.93 3.27 8.12
C VAL A 111 -0.98 3.84 9.18
N PRO A 112 -1.11 3.47 10.48
CA PRO A 112 -0.12 3.77 11.50
C PRO A 112 1.25 3.22 11.10
N CYS A 113 2.32 3.91 11.45
CA CYS A 113 3.68 3.47 11.16
C CYS A 113 4.34 2.78 12.37
N ASP A 114 5.41 2.05 12.11
CA ASP A 114 6.29 1.47 13.13
C ASP A 114 7.13 2.54 13.86
N GLY A 115 8.13 2.10 14.64
CA GLY A 115 9.02 3.03 15.38
C GLY A 115 9.83 3.96 14.46
N ASP A 116 10.24 3.45 13.30
CA ASP A 116 11.11 4.11 12.32
C ASP A 116 10.33 4.93 11.28
N GLY A 117 9.00 4.85 11.29
CA GLY A 117 8.10 5.57 10.38
C GLY A 117 7.76 4.79 9.11
N ASN A 118 7.94 3.48 9.11
CA ASN A 118 7.65 2.58 7.98
C ASN A 118 6.30 1.89 8.15
N ILE A 119 5.86 1.19 7.10
CA ILE A 119 4.72 0.27 7.13
C ILE A 119 5.16 -1.11 6.60
N SER A 120 4.34 -2.13 6.77
CA SER A 120 4.60 -3.46 6.18
C SER A 120 3.45 -3.92 5.29
N PHE A 121 3.72 -4.77 4.32
CA PHE A 121 2.70 -5.39 3.46
C PHE A 121 2.79 -6.91 3.40
N ARG A 122 1.66 -7.54 3.06
CA ARG A 122 1.55 -8.93 2.59
C ARG A 122 0.62 -8.97 1.39
N CYS A 123 0.74 -9.97 0.54
CA CYS A 123 -0.17 -10.16 -0.58
C CYS A 123 -0.33 -11.62 -1.01
N VAL A 124 -1.42 -11.89 -1.72
CA VAL A 124 -1.63 -13.12 -2.48
C VAL A 124 -1.97 -12.75 -3.92
N ALA A 125 -1.20 -13.34 -4.84
CA ALA A 125 -1.33 -13.20 -6.28
C ALA A 125 -1.95 -14.49 -6.87
N SER A 126 -2.62 -14.44 -8.02
CA SER A 126 -3.12 -15.66 -8.69
C SER A 126 -1.99 -16.56 -9.19
N GLY A 127 -0.80 -16.02 -9.40
CA GLY A 127 0.38 -16.72 -9.86
C GLY A 127 1.66 -15.91 -9.65
N THR A 128 2.75 -16.38 -10.26
CA THR A 128 4.04 -15.71 -10.22
C THR A 128 3.97 -14.36 -10.94
N GLU A 129 4.33 -13.27 -10.24
CA GLU A 129 4.39 -11.91 -10.80
C GLU A 129 3.09 -11.47 -11.51
N THR A 130 1.91 -11.86 -10.98
CA THR A 130 0.60 -11.49 -11.54
C THR A 130 -0.04 -10.29 -10.87
N LEU A 131 0.32 -10.00 -9.60
CA LEU A 131 -0.29 -8.93 -8.81
C LEU A 131 0.48 -7.62 -8.99
N ASP A 132 -0.21 -6.61 -9.48
CA ASP A 132 0.27 -5.24 -9.65
C ASP A 132 -0.27 -4.40 -8.48
N ILE A 133 0.61 -3.69 -7.77
CA ILE A 133 0.28 -2.96 -6.53
C ILE A 133 0.72 -1.51 -6.68
N SER A 134 -0.21 -0.56 -6.51
CA SER A 134 0.10 0.87 -6.49
C SER A 134 -0.20 1.49 -5.12
N ILE A 135 0.68 2.38 -4.65
CA ILE A 135 0.49 3.12 -3.40
C ILE A 135 0.70 4.61 -3.68
N ILE A 136 -0.36 5.41 -3.57
CA ILE A 136 -0.29 6.88 -3.69
C ILE A 136 -0.26 7.47 -2.28
N ALA A 137 0.84 8.13 -1.92
CA ALA A 137 0.96 8.88 -0.68
C ALA A 137 0.22 10.23 -0.79
N VAL A 138 -0.70 10.51 0.15
CA VAL A 138 -1.54 11.73 0.18
C VAL A 138 -1.12 12.68 1.31
N GLY A 139 -0.72 12.14 2.45
CA GLY A 139 -0.17 12.90 3.57
C GLY A 139 0.42 12.01 4.66
N PHE A 140 1.03 12.59 5.68
CA PHE A 140 1.58 11.88 6.83
C PHE A 140 1.34 12.67 8.13
N ALA A 141 1.37 11.99 9.27
CA ALA A 141 1.31 12.61 10.57
C ALA A 141 2.69 12.60 11.24
N GLU A 142 3.16 13.75 11.71
CA GLU A 142 4.33 13.83 12.59
C GLU A 142 3.97 13.35 14.02
N LYS A 143 4.98 13.17 14.88
CA LYS A 143 4.81 12.85 16.31
C LYS A 143 4.64 14.13 17.14
#